data_AF-A0A833E7W6-F1
#
_entry.id   AF-A0A833E7W6-F1
#
_cell.length_a   1.000
_cell.length_b   1.000
_cell.length_c   1.000
_cell.angle_alpha   90.00
_cell.angle_beta   90.00
_cell.angle_gamma   90.00
#
_symmetry.space_group_name_H-M   'P 1'
#
loop_
_entity.id
_entity.type
_entity.pdbx_description
1 polymer ?
#
loop_
_entity_poly.entity_id
_entity_poly.type
_entity_poly.pdbx_seq_one_letter_code
_entity_poly.pdbx_strand_id
1 'polypeptide(L)'
;MLVKWHGHACFEIVLENGFTIALDPHDGVSLGLKPPAFKADLILVSHPHFDHNAVHVVKKNGSIVLESFIGEKRVDNVIVKGIQSYHDPSGGILRGRNTIYLVQSEG
;
A
#
# COMPACT_ATOMS: atom_id res chain seq x y z
N MET A 1 -13.73 -10.73 5.34
CA MET A 1 -12.42 -10.06 5.07
C MET A 1 -11.27 -10.79 5.76
N LEU A 2 -10.07 -10.84 5.15
CA LEU A 2 -8.82 -11.35 5.74
C LEU A 2 -7.71 -10.31 5.67
N VAL A 3 -6.92 -10.15 6.74
CA VAL A 3 -5.74 -9.27 6.79
C VAL A 3 -4.51 -10.09 7.14
N LYS A 4 -3.45 -10.01 6.33
CA LYS A 4 -2.15 -10.66 6.56
C LYS A 4 -1.05 -9.60 6.62
N TRP A 5 -0.14 -9.77 7.58
CA TRP A 5 1.06 -8.95 7.72
C TRP A 5 2.26 -9.69 7.14
N HIS A 6 3.02 -9.02 6.27
CA HIS A 6 4.18 -9.59 5.58
C HIS A 6 5.52 -9.03 6.10
N GLY A 7 5.48 -8.26 7.19
CA GLY A 7 6.64 -7.56 7.75
C GLY A 7 6.67 -6.08 7.37
N HIS A 8 7.42 -5.29 8.14
CA HIS A 8 7.50 -3.83 7.97
C HIS A 8 6.10 -3.18 7.88
N ALA A 9 5.88 -2.27 6.93
CA ALA A 9 4.58 -1.69 6.59
C ALA A 9 3.77 -2.51 5.56
N CYS A 10 4.20 -3.73 5.22
CA CYS A 10 3.56 -4.52 4.17
C CYS A 10 2.34 -5.32 4.67
N PHE A 11 1.16 -5.00 4.15
CA PHE A 11 -0.08 -5.72 4.44
C PHE A 11 -0.78 -6.20 3.17
N GLU A 12 -1.38 -7.37 3.24
CA GLU A 12 -2.30 -7.93 2.24
C GLU A 12 -3.70 -7.98 2.87
N ILE A 13 -4.65 -7.29 2.25
CA ILE A 13 -6.07 -7.32 2.63
C ILE A 13 -6.83 -8.01 1.52
N VAL A 14 -7.51 -9.12 1.84
CA VAL A 14 -8.35 -9.86 0.90
C VAL A 14 -9.80 -9.65 1.28
N LEU A 15 -10.56 -9.04 0.38
CA LEU A 15 -11.99 -8.83 0.52
C LEU A 15 -12.76 -10.14 0.22
N GLU A 16 -14.04 -10.17 0.56
CA GLU A 16 -14.86 -11.40 0.45
C GLU A 16 -15.10 -11.82 -1.00
N ASN A 17 -15.12 -10.86 -1.92
CA ASN A 17 -15.18 -11.09 -3.36
C ASN A 17 -13.82 -11.49 -3.98
N GLY A 18 -12.77 -11.63 -3.18
CA GLY A 18 -11.42 -11.99 -3.62
C GLY A 18 -10.56 -10.80 -4.07
N PHE A 19 -11.09 -9.57 -4.08
CA PHE A 19 -10.31 -8.37 -4.40
C PHE A 19 -9.19 -8.17 -3.37
N THR A 20 -7.95 -8.04 -3.84
CA THR A 20 -6.76 -7.99 -2.97
C THR A 20 -6.10 -6.62 -2.99
N ILE A 21 -5.87 -6.05 -1.80
CA ILE A 21 -5.21 -4.76 -1.60
C ILE A 21 -3.85 -4.99 -0.94
N ALA A 22 -2.79 -4.46 -1.54
CA ALA A 22 -1.47 -4.36 -0.92
C ALA A 22 -1.25 -2.96 -0.35
N LEU A 23 -0.69 -2.88 0.85
CA LEU A 23 -0.11 -1.65 1.39
C LEU A 23 1.40 -1.83 1.50
N ASP A 24 2.16 -0.80 1.09
CA ASP A 24 3.62 -0.65 1.21
C ASP A 24 4.44 -1.95 1.00
N PRO A 25 4.39 -2.54 -0.21
CA PRO A 25 5.18 -3.74 -0.51
C PRO A 25 6.69 -3.46 -0.43
N HIS A 26 7.43 -4.39 0.16
CA HIS A 26 8.90 -4.38 0.21
C HIS A 26 9.51 -5.53 -0.59
N ASP A 27 10.79 -5.42 -0.93
CA ASP A 27 11.54 -6.47 -1.65
C ASP A 27 11.97 -7.64 -0.74
N GLY A 28 11.86 -7.46 0.57
CA GLY A 28 12.30 -8.42 1.59
C GLY A 28 13.81 -8.34 1.82
N VAL A 29 14.60 -8.52 0.77
CA VAL A 29 16.06 -8.62 0.84
C VAL A 29 16.69 -7.39 1.50
N SER A 30 16.26 -6.18 1.13
CA SER A 30 16.81 -4.94 1.69
C SER A 30 16.51 -4.75 3.19
N LEU A 31 15.52 -5.47 3.71
CA LEU A 31 15.06 -5.43 5.10
C LEU A 31 15.47 -6.66 5.92
N GLY A 32 16.15 -7.64 5.32
CA GLY A 32 16.40 -8.93 5.96
C GLY A 32 15.14 -9.77 6.20
N LEU A 33 14.08 -9.52 5.42
CA LEU A 33 12.79 -10.19 5.49
C LEU A 33 12.58 -11.12 4.28
N LYS A 34 11.59 -12.00 4.37
CA LYS A 34 11.12 -12.76 3.20
C LYS A 34 10.29 -11.83 2.30
N PRO A 35 10.45 -11.87 0.97
CA PRO A 35 9.61 -11.11 0.07
C PRO A 35 8.12 -11.53 0.20
N PRO A 36 7.16 -10.59 0.13
CA PRO A 36 5.74 -10.92 0.13
C PRO A 36 5.39 -11.80 -1.08
N ALA A 37 4.75 -12.94 -0.84
CA ALA A 37 4.45 -13.95 -1.87
C ALA A 37 2.96 -13.92 -2.27
N PHE A 38 2.46 -12.77 -2.69
CA PHE A 38 1.07 -12.59 -3.14
C PHE A 38 0.96 -11.62 -4.32
N LYS A 39 -0.23 -11.53 -4.93
CA LYS A 39 -0.53 -10.58 -5.99
C LYS A 39 -1.77 -9.75 -5.64
N ALA A 40 -1.74 -8.46 -5.96
CA ALA A 40 -2.78 -7.52 -5.57
C ALA A 40 -3.46 -6.84 -6.78
N ASP A 41 -4.74 -6.52 -6.62
CA ASP A 41 -5.54 -5.75 -7.58
C ASP A 41 -5.31 -4.25 -7.38
N LEU A 42 -5.22 -3.80 -6.13
CA LEU A 42 -4.92 -2.43 -5.75
C LEU A 42 -3.65 -2.40 -4.88
N ILE A 43 -2.69 -1.56 -5.24
CA ILE A 43 -1.43 -1.41 -4.51
C ILE A 43 -1.33 0.05 -4.06
N LEU A 44 -1.29 0.25 -2.74
CA LEU A 44 -1.20 1.55 -2.09
C LEU A 44 0.22 1.71 -1.55
N VAL A 45 0.93 2.74 -2.03
CA VAL A 45 2.28 3.09 -1.57
C VAL A 45 2.20 4.45 -0.88
N SER A 46 2.52 4.48 0.40
CA SER A 46 2.38 5.66 1.26
C SER A 46 3.35 6.78 0.87
N HIS A 47 4.58 6.41 0.49
CA HIS A 47 5.65 7.31 0.04
C HIS A 47 6.75 6.51 -0.69
N PRO A 48 7.66 7.16 -1.45
CA PRO A 48 8.52 6.47 -2.42
C PRO A 48 9.84 5.93 -1.84
N HIS A 49 9.99 5.80 -0.51
CA HIS A 49 11.20 5.19 0.04
C HIS A 49 11.31 3.71 -0.36
N PHE A 50 12.54 3.22 -0.47
CA PHE A 50 12.86 1.91 -1.05
C PHE A 50 12.21 0.74 -0.29
N ASP A 51 11.95 0.92 0.99
CA ASP A 51 11.36 -0.05 1.90
C ASP A 51 9.81 -0.07 1.85
N HIS A 52 9.19 0.78 1.03
CA HIS A 52 7.73 0.89 0.89
C HIS A 52 7.21 0.73 -0.55
N ASN A 53 8.06 0.82 -1.56
CA ASN A 53 7.65 0.99 -2.96
C ASN A 53 7.98 -0.20 -3.89
N ALA A 54 8.22 -1.40 -3.36
CA ALA A 54 8.54 -2.59 -4.14
C ALA A 54 7.30 -3.19 -4.85
N VAL A 55 6.53 -2.34 -5.55
CA VAL A 55 5.28 -2.65 -6.25
C VAL A 55 5.42 -3.85 -7.17
N HIS A 56 6.55 -3.98 -7.86
CA HIS A 56 6.81 -5.06 -8.82
C HIS A 56 6.71 -6.47 -8.20
N VAL A 57 6.97 -6.61 -6.90
CA VAL A 57 6.89 -7.91 -6.19
C VAL A 57 5.44 -8.42 -6.15
N VAL A 58 4.49 -7.52 -5.89
CA VAL A 58 3.06 -7.85 -5.69
C VAL A 58 2.18 -7.51 -6.89
N LYS A 59 2.73 -6.86 -7.92
CA LYS A 59 2.00 -6.47 -9.15
C LYS A 59 1.68 -7.68 -10.04
N LYS A 60 0.49 -7.66 -10.64
CA LYS A 60 0.01 -8.53 -11.73
C LYS A 60 -0.54 -7.67 -12.89
N ASN A 61 -0.92 -8.30 -14.00
CA ASN A 61 -1.61 -7.60 -15.07
C ASN A 61 -2.95 -7.04 -14.55
N GLY A 62 -3.26 -5.79 -14.87
CA GLY A 62 -4.45 -5.09 -14.40
C GLY A 62 -4.36 -4.47 -13.00
N SER A 63 -3.26 -4.66 -12.25
CA SER A 63 -3.11 -3.98 -10.95
C SER A 63 -3.12 -2.47 -11.09
N ILE A 64 -3.87 -1.80 -10.22
CA ILE A 64 -3.89 -0.35 -10.07
C ILE A 64 -2.92 0.02 -8.95
N VAL A 65 -2.04 0.97 -9.23
CA VAL A 65 -1.03 1.46 -8.27
C VAL A 65 -1.36 2.90 -7.92
N LEU A 66 -1.50 3.19 -6.62
CA LEU A 66 -1.65 4.54 -6.08
C LEU A 66 -0.43 4.81 -5.19
N GLU A 67 0.52 5.57 -5.72
CA GLU A 67 1.73 5.97 -5.01
C GLU A 67 1.62 7.43 -4.56
N SER A 68 1.82 7.68 -3.26
CA SER A 68 1.67 9.00 -2.64
C SER A 68 0.37 9.71 -3.02
N PHE A 69 -0.70 8.96 -3.30
CA PHE A 69 -1.94 9.48 -3.86
C PHE A 69 -2.71 10.28 -2.80
N ILE A 70 -3.13 11.50 -3.14
CA ILE A 70 -3.94 12.36 -2.26
C ILE A 70 -5.29 12.59 -2.93
N GLY A 71 -6.36 12.58 -2.14
CA GLY A 71 -7.73 12.71 -2.64
C GLY A 71 -8.49 11.40 -2.52
N GLU A 72 -9.62 11.29 -3.22
CA GLU A 72 -10.49 10.12 -3.15
C GLU A 72 -10.57 9.45 -4.52
N LYS A 73 -10.54 8.12 -4.54
CA LYS A 73 -10.67 7.32 -5.75
C LYS A 73 -11.46 6.05 -5.46
N ARG A 74 -12.45 5.78 -6.32
CA ARG A 74 -13.12 4.47 -6.36
C ARG A 74 -12.36 3.55 -7.30
N VAL A 75 -12.05 2.35 -6.83
CA VAL A 75 -11.45 1.25 -7.59
C VAL A 75 -12.32 0.03 -7.34
N ASP A 76 -13.06 -0.40 -8.37
CA ASP A 76 -14.09 -1.44 -8.22
C ASP A 76 -15.11 -1.06 -7.11
N ASN A 77 -15.35 -1.93 -6.13
CA ASN A 77 -16.19 -1.69 -4.96
C ASN A 77 -15.44 -1.09 -3.76
N VAL A 78 -14.20 -0.63 -3.95
CA VAL A 78 -13.35 -0.04 -2.90
C VAL A 78 -13.23 1.47 -3.09
N ILE A 79 -13.46 2.23 -2.03
CA ILE A 79 -13.15 3.66 -1.96
C ILE A 79 -11.84 3.82 -1.19
N VAL A 80 -10.87 4.50 -1.80
CA VAL A 80 -9.60 4.87 -1.18
C VAL A 80 -9.54 6.38 -1.04
N LYS A 81 -9.28 6.86 0.17
CA LYS A 81 -8.97 8.25 0.45
C LYS A 81 -7.54 8.40 0.95
N GLY A 82 -6.72 9.08 0.17
CA GLY A 82 -5.36 9.46 0.53
C GLY A 82 -5.34 10.82 1.24
N ILE A 83 -4.80 10.84 2.44
CA ILE A 83 -4.69 12.02 3.31
C ILE A 83 -3.22 12.37 3.44
N GLN A 84 -2.85 13.59 3.03
CA GLN A 84 -1.48 14.05 3.14
C GLN A 84 -1.04 14.13 4.60
N SER A 85 0.15 13.64 4.87
CA SER A 85 0.85 13.68 6.15
C SER A 85 2.37 13.84 5.88
N TYR A 86 3.18 13.72 6.93
CA TYR A 86 4.62 13.81 6.88
C TYR A 86 5.25 12.60 7.56
N HIS A 87 6.42 12.18 7.08
CA HIS A 87 7.16 11.05 7.63
C HIS A 87 8.03 11.47 8.85
N ASP A 88 7.92 12.71 9.31
CA ASP A 88 8.66 13.26 10.44
C ASP A 88 7.83 14.33 11.19
N PRO A 89 8.19 14.64 12.45
CA PRO A 89 7.49 15.67 13.22
C PRO A 89 7.83 17.11 12.79
N SER A 90 8.70 17.30 11.80
CA SER A 90 9.19 18.60 11.32
C SER A 90 8.60 18.97 9.96
N GLY A 91 7.39 18.48 9.64
CA GLY A 91 6.68 18.85 8.42
C GLY A 91 7.31 18.29 7.14
N GLY A 92 8.02 17.16 7.22
CA GLY A 92 8.63 16.49 6.07
C GLY A 92 10.04 16.97 5.75
N ILE A 93 10.64 17.84 6.57
CA ILE A 93 12.00 18.36 6.35
C ILE A 93 13.05 17.26 6.45
N LEU A 94 12.85 16.27 7.31
CA LEU A 94 13.84 15.24 7.62
C LEU A 94 13.67 13.98 6.76
N ARG A 95 12.41 13.64 6.45
CA ARG A 95 12.04 12.35 5.83
C ARG A 95 10.95 12.48 4.75
N GLY A 96 10.54 13.69 4.41
CA GLY A 96 9.60 13.92 3.32
C GLY A 96 8.12 13.73 3.68
N ARG A 97 7.29 13.71 2.64
CA ARG A 97 5.84 13.55 2.75
C ARG A 97 5.47 12.08 2.94
N ASN A 98 4.31 11.86 3.54
CA ASN A 98 3.68 10.56 3.67
C ASN A 98 2.20 10.65 3.31
N THR A 99 1.62 9.56 2.84
CA THR A 99 0.17 9.46 2.62
C THR A 99 -0.42 8.43 3.56
N ILE A 100 -1.43 8.83 4.32
CA ILE A 100 -2.30 7.93 5.07
C ILE A 100 -3.44 7.50 4.15
N TYR A 101 -3.69 6.20 4.04
CA TYR A 101 -4.82 5.68 3.27
C TYR A 101 -5.96 5.23 4.18
N LEU A 102 -7.14 5.79 3.97
CA LEU A 102 -8.41 5.25 4.46
C LEU A 102 -9.01 4.41 3.34
N VAL A 103 -9.31 3.15 3.64
CA VAL A 103 -9.90 2.20 2.69
C VAL A 103 -11.27 1.77 3.20
N GLN A 104 -12.29 1.90 2.35
CA GLN A 104 -13.65 1.49 2.63
C GLN A 104 -14.12 0.54 1.53
N SER A 105 -14.66 -0.62 1.93
CA SER A 105 -15.30 -1.59 1.04
C SER A 105 -16.67 -1.95 1.58
N GLU A 106 -17.64 -2.19 0.70
CA GLU A 106 -18.91 -2.80 1.08
C GLU A 106 -18.71 -4.31 1.32
N GLY A 107 -19.35 -4.84 2.35
CA GLY A 107 -19.32 -6.25 2.74
C GLY A 107 -20.40 -7.04 2.01
#